data_AF-A0A7I9YXN9-F1
#
_entry.id   AF-A0A7I9YXN9-F1
#
_cell.length_a   1.000
_cell.length_b   1.000
_cell.length_c   1.000
_cell.angle_alpha   90.00
_cell.angle_beta   90.00
_cell.angle_gamma   90.00
#
_symmetry.space_group_name_H-M   'P 1'
#
loop_
_entity.id
_entity.type
_entity.pdbx_description
1 polymer ?
#
loop_
_entity_poly.entity_id
_entity_poly.type
_entity_poly.pdbx_seq_one_letter_code
_entity_poly.pdbx_strand_id
1 'polypeptide(L)'
;MSVLTACKTLAQRIEFLERQDRDLTAELDSLTSKLNPALRAAYGVGPDTAAQLLITAGTNAHRLRSEAAFAMLAGAAPIPASSGKTTRHRLSRGGDRAANNALHRIALVRWSHDPRTRDYTACQLAAGRSKKDILRLLKRAIAREMFRHLTAPCPIDDYSDLRPARQAKNITLSAVANHFGVWPNDISRLERGLKRDDTLAADYRRWLNLKPPMGRRGDWLSL
;
A
#
# COMPACT_ATOMS: atom_id res chain seq x y z
N MET A 1 25.63 -16.49 37.61
CA MET A 1 24.76 -17.61 37.18
C MET A 1 23.32 -17.14 36.91
N SER A 2 22.62 -16.49 37.86
CA SER A 2 21.21 -16.07 37.68
C SER A 2 20.96 -15.08 36.53
N VAL A 3 21.82 -14.07 36.35
CA VAL A 3 21.66 -13.05 35.28
C VAL A 3 21.78 -13.67 33.89
N LEU A 4 22.77 -14.54 33.66
CA LEU A 4 22.97 -15.22 32.39
C LEU A 4 21.75 -16.09 32.02
N THR A 5 21.21 -16.83 33.00
CA THR A 5 20.00 -17.63 32.82
C THR A 5 18.80 -16.74 32.49
N ALA A 6 18.61 -15.62 33.18
CA ALA A 6 17.53 -14.68 32.90
C ALA A 6 17.62 -14.08 31.48
N CYS A 7 18.82 -13.64 31.07
CA CYS A 7 19.06 -13.14 29.71
C CYS A 7 18.78 -14.21 28.65
N LYS A 8 19.20 -15.46 28.89
CA LYS A 8 18.93 -16.58 27.98
C LYS A 8 17.43 -16.84 27.82
N THR A 9 16.69 -16.87 28.93
CA THR A 9 15.22 -17.07 28.90
C THR A 9 14.52 -15.94 28.13
N LEU A 10 14.93 -14.68 28.35
CA LEU A 10 14.37 -13.53 27.62
C LEU A 10 14.67 -13.60 26.12
N ALA A 11 15.90 -13.94 25.74
CA ALA A 11 16.29 -14.09 24.34
C ALA A 11 15.45 -15.17 23.64
N GLN A 12 15.28 -16.34 24.27
CA GLN A 12 14.44 -17.42 23.74
C GLN A 12 12.97 -16.99 23.63
N ARG A 13 12.46 -16.17 24.56
CA ARG A 13 11.09 -15.67 24.49
C ARG A 13 10.90 -14.67 23.34
N ILE A 14 11.90 -13.81 23.10
CA ILE A 14 11.90 -12.88 21.97
C ILE A 14 11.87 -13.67 20.66
N GLU A 15 12.78 -14.63 20.47
CA GLU A 15 12.81 -15.47 19.25
C GLU A 15 11.50 -16.22 19.01
N PHE A 16 10.88 -16.73 20.09
CA PHE A 16 9.58 -17.38 20.01
C PHE A 16 8.48 -16.41 19.56
N LEU A 17 8.39 -15.23 20.16
CA LEU A 17 7.38 -14.23 19.83
C LEU A 17 7.58 -13.68 18.41
N GLU A 18 8.83 -13.46 17.98
CA GLU A 18 9.12 -13.06 16.60
C GLU A 18 8.71 -14.11 15.58
N ARG A 19 8.85 -15.40 15.92
CA ARG A 19 8.36 -16.48 15.05
C ARG A 19 6.84 -16.46 14.95
N GLN A 20 6.15 -16.36 16.10
CA GLN A 20 4.69 -16.27 16.12
C GLN A 20 4.17 -15.04 15.37
N ASP A 21 4.83 -13.89 15.52
CA ASP A 21 4.48 -12.66 14.80
C ASP A 21 4.60 -12.84 13.28
N ARG A 22 5.69 -13.46 12.80
CA ARG A 22 5.87 -13.77 11.38
C ARG A 22 4.81 -14.72 10.85
N ASP A 23 4.52 -15.78 11.59
CA ASP A 23 3.56 -16.81 11.18
C ASP A 23 2.13 -16.22 11.10
N LEU A 24 1.71 -15.47 12.12
CA LEU A 24 0.40 -14.81 12.14
C LEU A 24 0.30 -13.71 11.08
N THR A 25 1.37 -12.93 10.87
CA THR A 25 1.40 -11.92 9.81
C THR A 25 1.24 -12.55 8.42
N ALA A 26 1.86 -13.71 8.18
CA ALA A 26 1.71 -14.45 6.92
C ALA A 26 0.29 -15.00 6.74
N GLU A 27 -0.33 -15.49 7.81
CA GLU A 27 -1.73 -15.95 7.78
C GLU A 27 -2.69 -14.79 7.50
N LEU A 28 -2.52 -13.66 8.20
CA LEU A 28 -3.27 -12.42 7.96
C LEU A 28 -3.08 -11.94 6.51
N ASP A 29 -1.87 -12.05 5.98
CA ASP A 29 -1.60 -11.67 4.59
C ASP A 29 -2.39 -12.52 3.61
N SER A 30 -2.38 -13.84 3.80
CA SER A 30 -3.16 -14.79 2.99
C SER A 30 -4.66 -14.49 3.05
N LEU A 31 -5.21 -14.27 4.25
CA LEU A 31 -6.63 -13.99 4.43
C LEU A 31 -7.04 -12.65 3.82
N THR A 32 -6.29 -11.58 4.13
CA THR A 32 -6.61 -10.24 3.63
C THR A 32 -6.45 -10.12 2.12
N SER A 33 -5.46 -10.80 1.54
CA SER A 33 -5.26 -10.84 0.09
C SER A 33 -6.37 -11.60 -0.63
N LYS A 34 -6.91 -12.66 -0.02
CA LYS A 34 -8.08 -13.39 -0.55
C LYS A 34 -9.37 -12.57 -0.43
N LEU A 35 -9.59 -11.92 0.72
CA LEU A 35 -10.83 -11.18 1.00
C LEU A 35 -10.96 -9.89 0.18
N ASN A 36 -9.89 -9.11 0.11
CA ASN A 36 -9.89 -7.86 -0.65
C ASN A 36 -8.51 -7.62 -1.26
N PRO A 37 -8.22 -8.26 -2.41
CA PRO A 37 -6.93 -8.14 -3.06
C PRO A 37 -6.65 -6.66 -3.41
N ALA A 38 -7.64 -5.93 -3.91
CA ALA A 38 -7.51 -4.52 -4.27
C ALA A 38 -7.04 -3.64 -3.10
N LEU A 39 -7.57 -3.87 -1.90
CA LEU A 39 -7.15 -3.17 -0.69
C LEU A 39 -5.71 -3.54 -0.31
N ARG A 40 -5.35 -4.82 -0.34
CA ARG A 40 -3.98 -5.27 0.00
C ARG A 40 -2.94 -4.73 -0.99
N ALA A 41 -3.29 -4.62 -2.25
CA ALA A 41 -2.36 -4.17 -3.27
C ALA A 41 -2.17 -2.64 -3.28
N ALA A 42 -3.03 -1.89 -2.59
CA ALA A 42 -2.90 -0.44 -2.43
C ALA A 42 -1.61 -0.05 -1.68
N TYR A 43 -0.99 1.07 -2.09
CA TYR A 43 0.33 1.42 -1.60
C TYR A 43 0.35 1.67 -0.08
N GLY A 44 1.30 1.05 0.61
CA GLY A 44 1.49 1.20 2.05
C GLY A 44 0.47 0.46 2.92
N VAL A 45 -0.45 -0.31 2.31
CA VAL A 45 -1.36 -1.19 3.04
C VAL A 45 -0.66 -2.53 3.29
N GLY A 46 -0.37 -2.82 4.56
CA GLY A 46 0.11 -4.13 5.02
C GLY A 46 -1.02 -5.02 5.56
N PRO A 47 -0.72 -6.29 5.91
CA PRO A 47 -1.69 -7.25 6.42
C PRO A 47 -2.51 -6.72 7.61
N ASP A 48 -1.86 -6.20 8.65
CA ASP A 48 -2.54 -5.68 9.84
C ASP A 48 -3.44 -4.49 9.53
N THR A 49 -2.96 -3.56 8.71
CA THR A 49 -3.74 -2.37 8.33
C THR A 49 -4.93 -2.75 7.45
N ALA A 50 -4.76 -3.73 6.56
CA ALA A 50 -5.86 -4.25 5.75
C ALA A 50 -6.90 -4.95 6.62
N ALA A 51 -6.47 -5.86 7.51
CA ALA A 51 -7.34 -6.58 8.44
C ALA A 51 -8.14 -5.60 9.30
N GLN A 52 -7.47 -4.59 9.89
CA GLN A 52 -8.15 -3.58 10.69
C GLN A 52 -9.19 -2.80 9.88
N LEU A 53 -8.85 -2.36 8.66
CA LEU A 53 -9.79 -1.61 7.81
C LEU A 53 -10.99 -2.47 7.37
N LEU A 54 -10.77 -3.75 7.09
CA LEU A 54 -11.83 -4.72 6.80
C LEU A 54 -12.75 -4.92 8.00
N ILE A 55 -12.18 -5.06 9.21
CA ILE A 55 -12.95 -5.16 10.47
C ILE A 55 -13.79 -3.90 10.68
N THR A 56 -13.19 -2.70 10.52
CA THR A 56 -13.89 -1.42 10.69
C THR A 56 -15.02 -1.24 9.67
N ALA A 57 -14.80 -1.65 8.42
CA ALA A 57 -15.86 -1.62 7.40
C ALA A 57 -16.98 -2.63 7.68
N GLY A 58 -16.60 -3.77 8.28
CA GLY A 58 -17.48 -4.89 8.58
C GLY A 58 -17.94 -5.62 7.31
N THR A 59 -18.81 -6.62 7.50
CA THR A 59 -19.39 -7.42 6.41
C THR A 59 -20.43 -6.66 5.58
N ASN A 60 -20.85 -5.47 6.02
CA ASN A 60 -21.90 -4.67 5.41
C ASN A 60 -21.36 -3.38 4.80
N ALA A 61 -20.34 -3.49 3.94
CA ALA A 61 -19.70 -2.34 3.31
C ALA A 61 -20.70 -1.42 2.57
N HIS A 62 -21.82 -1.97 2.06
CA HIS A 62 -22.91 -1.20 1.44
C HIS A 62 -23.58 -0.19 2.38
N ARG A 63 -23.45 -0.33 3.71
CA ARG A 63 -23.96 0.64 4.69
C ARG A 63 -23.07 1.89 4.79
N LEU A 64 -21.84 1.84 4.28
CA LEU A 64 -20.97 3.01 4.18
C LEU A 64 -21.44 3.86 2.99
N ARG A 65 -22.30 4.83 3.27
CA ARG A 65 -23.00 5.62 2.22
C ARG A 65 -22.12 6.62 1.47
N SER A 66 -20.91 6.92 1.97
CA SER A 66 -19.99 7.85 1.30
C SER A 66 -18.56 7.76 1.84
N GLU A 67 -17.61 8.26 1.04
CA GLU A 67 -16.22 8.45 1.46
C GLU A 67 -16.11 9.29 2.75
N ALA A 68 -16.99 10.29 2.91
CA ALA A 68 -17.01 11.14 4.08
C ALA A 68 -17.49 10.40 5.33
N ALA A 69 -18.48 9.51 5.19
CA ALA A 69 -18.98 8.67 6.28
C ALA A 69 -17.89 7.72 6.78
N PHE A 70 -17.14 7.08 5.87
CA PHE A 70 -16.03 6.21 6.26
C PHE A 70 -14.90 6.97 6.94
N ALA A 71 -14.53 8.14 6.44
CA ALA A 71 -13.51 8.95 7.09
C ALA A 71 -13.99 9.51 8.46
N MET A 72 -15.29 9.72 8.68
CA MET A 72 -15.84 10.00 10.01
C MET A 72 -15.71 8.78 10.93
N LEU A 73 -16.10 7.60 10.44
CA LEU A 73 -15.98 6.32 11.14
C LEU A 73 -14.53 6.04 11.55
N ALA A 74 -13.57 6.25 10.65
CA ALA A 74 -12.14 6.07 10.91
C ALA A 74 -11.48 7.25 11.65
N GLY A 75 -12.24 8.26 12.09
CA GLY A 75 -11.71 9.41 12.84
C GLY A 75 -10.77 10.34 12.05
N ALA A 76 -10.74 10.23 10.72
CA ALA A 76 -9.89 11.00 9.81
C ALA A 76 -10.60 12.23 9.21
N ALA A 77 -11.90 12.40 9.47
CA ALA A 77 -12.66 13.54 8.97
C ALA A 77 -12.28 14.85 9.69
N PRO A 78 -12.11 15.96 8.95
CA PRO A 78 -11.90 17.26 9.54
C PRO A 78 -13.19 17.74 10.22
N ILE A 79 -13.15 18.04 11.51
CA ILE A 79 -14.28 18.65 12.22
C ILE A 79 -14.02 20.16 12.30
N PRO A 80 -14.88 21.02 11.72
CA PRO A 80 -14.77 22.46 11.87
C PRO A 80 -14.70 22.85 13.35
N ALA A 81 -13.76 23.72 13.69
CA ALA A 81 -13.54 24.28 15.01
C ALA A 81 -13.46 25.80 14.91
N SER A 82 -14.47 26.40 14.28
CA SER A 82 -14.58 27.84 14.09
C SER A 82 -16.03 28.26 13.86
N SER A 83 -16.48 29.30 14.57
CA SER A 83 -17.73 30.03 14.32
C SER A 83 -17.52 31.36 13.57
N GLY A 84 -16.30 31.64 13.07
CA GLY A 84 -15.92 32.90 12.43
C GLY A 84 -14.94 32.75 11.25
N LYS A 85 -14.25 33.84 10.85
CA LYS A 85 -13.37 33.94 9.64
C LYS A 85 -12.12 33.05 9.62
N THR A 86 -11.75 32.42 10.74
CA THR A 86 -10.56 31.56 10.83
C THR A 86 -10.92 30.09 10.59
N THR A 87 -10.49 29.49 9.49
CA THR A 87 -10.71 28.06 9.24
C THR A 87 -9.76 27.20 10.07
N ARG A 88 -10.23 26.68 11.21
CA ARG A 88 -9.51 25.67 12.01
C ARG A 88 -10.30 24.35 12.05
N HIS A 89 -9.58 23.24 12.06
CA HIS A 89 -10.17 21.91 12.20
C HIS A 89 -9.63 21.21 13.45
N ARG A 90 -10.54 20.61 14.24
CA ARG A 90 -10.18 19.77 15.38
C ARG A 90 -10.16 18.29 14.98
N LEU A 91 -9.46 17.49 15.79
CA LEU A 91 -9.41 16.03 15.68
C LEU A 91 -10.78 15.42 16.05
N SER A 92 -11.25 14.46 15.25
CA SER A 92 -12.39 13.61 15.63
C SER A 92 -11.98 12.61 16.70
N ARG A 93 -12.66 12.62 17.86
CA ARG A 93 -12.41 11.69 18.98
C ARG A 93 -13.36 10.49 19.02
N GLY A 94 -14.45 10.53 18.25
CA GLY A 94 -15.53 9.52 18.30
C GLY A 94 -15.44 8.40 17.27
N GLY A 95 -14.44 8.43 16.38
CA GLY A 95 -14.22 7.36 15.40
C GLY A 95 -13.40 6.18 15.97
N ASP A 96 -13.33 5.11 15.19
CA ASP A 96 -12.47 3.95 15.42
C ASP A 96 -11.00 4.37 15.44
N ARG A 97 -10.39 4.30 16.63
CA ARG A 97 -8.98 4.68 16.84
C ARG A 97 -8.01 3.70 16.19
N ALA A 98 -8.38 2.43 16.07
CA ALA A 98 -7.54 1.42 15.43
C ALA A 98 -7.52 1.63 13.92
N ALA A 99 -8.66 1.92 13.29
CA ALA A 99 -8.72 2.36 11.90
C ALA A 99 -7.92 3.64 11.66
N ASN A 100 -8.04 4.61 12.56
CA ASN A 100 -7.27 5.86 12.49
C ASN A 100 -5.76 5.62 12.59
N ASN A 101 -5.32 4.63 13.37
CA ASN A 101 -3.93 4.19 13.47
C ASN A 101 -3.49 3.50 12.17
N ALA A 102 -4.31 2.61 11.61
CA ALA A 102 -4.03 1.99 10.32
C ALA A 102 -3.80 3.03 9.21
N LEU A 103 -4.69 4.03 9.10
CA LEU A 103 -4.52 5.15 8.17
C LEU A 103 -3.24 5.96 8.44
N HIS A 104 -2.84 6.10 9.70
CA HIS A 104 -1.61 6.80 10.06
C HIS A 104 -0.36 6.01 9.64
N ARG A 105 -0.32 4.70 9.88
CA ARG A 105 0.78 3.82 9.44
C ARG A 105 0.93 3.84 7.92
N ILE A 106 -0.18 3.72 7.19
CA ILE A 106 -0.19 3.85 5.72
C ILE A 106 0.40 5.21 5.32
N ALA A 107 -0.06 6.31 5.93
CA ALA A 107 0.44 7.66 5.62
C ALA A 107 1.96 7.81 5.86
N LEU A 108 2.51 7.22 6.92
CA LEU A 108 3.95 7.25 7.18
C LEU A 108 4.72 6.46 6.12
N VAL A 109 4.24 5.26 5.75
CA VAL A 109 4.88 4.46 4.69
C VAL A 109 4.85 5.20 3.35
N ARG A 110 3.73 5.84 3.01
CA ARG A 110 3.62 6.67 1.80
C ARG A 110 4.55 7.87 1.84
N TRP A 111 4.60 8.59 2.96
CA TRP A 111 5.51 9.73 3.10
C TRP A 111 6.96 9.28 2.86
N SER A 112 7.40 8.18 3.48
CA SER A 112 8.80 7.77 3.33
C SER A 112 9.14 7.26 1.93
N HIS A 113 8.23 6.51 1.30
CA HIS A 113 8.57 5.68 0.14
C HIS A 113 7.78 5.97 -1.15
N ASP A 114 6.61 6.59 -1.09
CA ASP A 114 5.83 6.92 -2.31
C ASP A 114 6.28 8.28 -2.87
N PRO A 115 6.87 8.33 -4.08
CA PRO A 115 7.30 9.58 -4.70
C PRO A 115 6.19 10.62 -4.80
N ARG A 116 4.97 10.21 -5.19
CA ARG A 116 3.83 11.13 -5.33
C ARG A 116 3.46 11.78 -4.01
N THR A 117 3.44 11.00 -2.93
CA THR A 117 3.16 11.52 -1.59
C THR A 117 4.29 12.43 -1.10
N ARG A 118 5.55 12.10 -1.40
CA ARG A 118 6.72 12.94 -1.07
C ARG A 118 6.62 14.31 -1.73
N ASP A 119 6.37 14.34 -3.03
CA ASP A 119 6.24 15.60 -3.78
C ASP A 119 5.09 16.45 -3.24
N TYR A 120 3.95 15.83 -2.97
CA TYR A 120 2.84 16.51 -2.32
C TYR A 120 3.22 17.07 -0.94
N THR A 121 3.91 16.28 -0.11
CA THR A 121 4.33 16.73 1.23
C THR A 121 5.32 17.90 1.14
N ALA A 122 6.26 17.87 0.18
CA ALA A 122 7.21 18.95 -0.06
C ALA A 122 6.49 20.24 -0.46
N CYS A 123 5.53 20.16 -1.39
CA CYS A 123 4.68 21.30 -1.77
C CYS A 123 3.90 21.86 -0.58
N GLN A 124 3.32 21.01 0.28
CA GLN A 124 2.57 21.48 1.46
C GLN A 124 3.47 22.10 2.54
N LEU A 125 4.70 21.58 2.71
CA LEU A 125 5.70 22.18 3.61
C LEU A 125 6.13 23.56 3.09
N ALA A 126 6.37 23.69 1.78
CA ALA A 126 6.69 24.97 1.14
C ALA A 126 5.54 25.99 1.29
N ALA A 127 4.28 25.53 1.29
CA ALA A 127 3.10 26.34 1.58
C ALA A 127 2.91 26.68 3.09
N GLY A 128 3.89 26.38 3.95
CA GLY A 128 3.88 26.74 5.37
C GLY A 128 3.01 25.86 6.28
N ARG A 129 2.53 24.70 5.80
CA ARG A 129 1.72 23.79 6.64
C ARG A 129 2.59 22.99 7.59
N SER A 130 2.09 22.77 8.81
CA SER A 130 2.77 21.91 9.77
C SER A 130 2.74 20.43 9.35
N LYS A 131 3.75 19.66 9.76
CA LYS A 131 3.78 18.19 9.52
C LYS A 131 2.51 17.49 10.01
N LYS A 132 1.95 17.93 11.15
CA LYS A 132 0.71 17.38 11.71
C LYS A 132 -0.49 17.63 10.80
N ASP A 133 -0.55 18.78 10.14
CA ASP A 133 -1.65 19.11 9.22
C ASP A 133 -1.53 18.32 7.92
N ILE A 134 -0.31 18.15 7.42
CA ILE A 134 -0.03 17.30 6.25
C ILE A 134 -0.45 15.85 6.54
N LEU A 135 -0.09 15.30 7.70
CA LEU A 135 -0.54 13.96 8.10
C LEU A 135 -2.07 13.83 8.16
N ARG A 136 -2.78 14.86 8.63
CA ARG A 136 -4.26 14.87 8.63
C ARG A 136 -4.82 14.86 7.21
N LEU A 137 -4.26 15.66 6.31
CA LEU A 137 -4.65 15.70 4.90
C LEU A 137 -4.40 14.34 4.22
N LEU A 138 -3.22 13.74 4.44
CA LEU A 138 -2.88 12.42 3.92
C LEU A 138 -3.84 11.36 4.43
N LYS A 139 -4.09 11.30 5.74
CA LYS A 139 -5.04 10.33 6.31
C LYS A 139 -6.44 10.47 5.74
N ARG A 140 -6.91 11.70 5.52
CA ARG A 140 -8.21 11.94 4.86
C ARG A 140 -8.20 11.49 3.40
N ALA A 141 -7.12 11.74 2.65
CA ALA A 141 -6.99 11.27 1.27
C ALA A 141 -6.96 9.74 1.19
N ILE A 142 -6.17 9.09 2.05
CA ILE A 142 -6.08 7.63 2.16
C ILE A 142 -7.44 7.05 2.56
N ALA A 143 -8.16 7.64 3.51
CA ALA A 143 -9.49 7.15 3.89
C ALA A 143 -10.48 7.12 2.71
N ARG A 144 -10.43 8.12 1.82
CA ARG A 144 -11.26 8.13 0.59
C ARG A 144 -10.88 7.01 -0.36
N GLU A 145 -9.59 6.77 -0.54
CA GLU A 145 -9.08 5.67 -1.36
C GLU A 145 -9.47 4.30 -0.79
N MET A 146 -9.26 4.09 0.51
CA MET A 146 -9.63 2.84 1.19
C MET A 146 -11.14 2.57 1.09
N PHE A 147 -11.98 3.61 1.24
CA PHE A 147 -13.43 3.48 1.06
C PHE A 147 -13.79 2.91 -0.32
N ARG A 148 -13.12 3.36 -1.38
CA ARG A 148 -13.38 2.85 -2.74
C ARG A 148 -13.00 1.37 -2.84
N HIS A 149 -11.86 0.96 -2.29
CA HIS A 149 -11.46 -0.45 -2.26
C HIS A 149 -12.42 -1.33 -1.43
N LEU A 150 -12.99 -0.78 -0.35
CA LEU A 150 -13.88 -1.51 0.55
C LEU A 150 -15.31 -1.65 0.02
N THR A 151 -15.82 -0.64 -0.69
CA THR A 151 -17.23 -0.62 -1.16
C THR A 151 -17.40 -1.07 -2.61
N ALA A 152 -16.38 -0.87 -3.44
CA ALA A 152 -16.32 -1.36 -4.80
C ALA A 152 -15.05 -2.19 -4.95
N PRO A 153 -15.03 -3.45 -4.46
CA PRO A 153 -13.91 -4.34 -4.69
C PRO A 153 -13.76 -4.56 -6.19
N CYS A 154 -12.89 -3.76 -6.80
CA CYS A 154 -12.49 -3.89 -8.18
C CYS A 154 -11.59 -5.12 -8.27
N PRO A 155 -11.79 -6.03 -9.24
CA PRO A 155 -10.82 -7.06 -9.53
C PRO A 155 -9.43 -6.41 -9.67
N ILE A 156 -8.40 -6.99 -9.04
CA ILE A 156 -7.05 -6.65 -9.48
C ILE A 156 -6.96 -7.17 -10.90
N ASP A 157 -6.55 -6.30 -11.85
CA ASP A 157 -6.16 -6.77 -13.17
C ASP A 157 -5.10 -7.84 -12.99
N ASP A 158 -5.37 -9.08 -13.42
CA ASP A 158 -4.44 -10.17 -13.20
C ASP A 158 -3.11 -9.88 -13.89
N TYR A 159 -2.08 -9.53 -13.10
CA TYR A 159 -0.73 -9.24 -13.59
C TYR A 159 0.07 -10.52 -13.88
N SER A 160 -0.52 -11.71 -13.68
CA SER A 160 0.14 -12.99 -13.91
C SER A 160 0.60 -13.16 -15.37
N ASP A 161 0.01 -12.40 -16.30
CA ASP A 161 0.34 -12.37 -17.72
C ASP A 161 1.69 -11.71 -18.02
N LEU A 162 2.07 -10.70 -17.24
CA LEU A 162 3.24 -9.86 -17.50
C LEU A 162 4.56 -10.64 -17.49
N ARG A 163 4.74 -11.53 -16.51
CA ARG A 163 5.99 -12.28 -16.35
C ARG A 163 6.20 -13.31 -17.46
N PRO A 164 5.23 -14.19 -17.79
CA PRO A 164 5.32 -15.08 -18.95
C PRO A 164 5.51 -14.30 -20.26
N ALA A 165 4.77 -13.22 -20.48
CA ALA A 165 4.89 -12.42 -21.70
C ALA A 165 6.29 -11.79 -21.86
N ARG A 166 6.88 -11.31 -20.76
CA ARG A 166 8.26 -10.82 -20.74
C ARG A 166 9.27 -11.94 -21.02
N GLN A 167 9.12 -13.09 -20.36
CA GLN A 167 10.00 -14.24 -20.52
C GLN A 167 9.96 -14.79 -21.95
N ALA A 168 8.77 -14.89 -22.55
CA ALA A 168 8.60 -15.34 -23.94
C ALA A 168 9.34 -14.46 -24.95
N LYS A 169 9.55 -13.18 -24.63
CA LYS A 169 10.29 -12.22 -25.47
C LYS A 169 11.78 -12.11 -25.10
N ASN A 170 12.28 -12.93 -24.18
CA ASN A 170 13.64 -12.86 -23.61
C ASN A 170 14.01 -11.49 -23.04
N ILE A 171 13.03 -10.74 -22.53
CA ILE A 171 13.27 -9.42 -21.96
C ILE A 171 13.66 -9.59 -20.48
N THR A 172 14.76 -8.96 -20.08
CA THR A 172 15.21 -8.98 -18.69
C THR A 172 14.37 -8.05 -17.83
N LEU A 173 14.26 -8.37 -16.54
CA LEU A 173 13.52 -7.54 -15.60
C LEU A 173 14.13 -6.13 -15.48
N SER A 174 15.46 -6.02 -15.56
CA SER A 174 16.18 -4.74 -15.59
C SER A 174 15.90 -3.92 -16.85
N ALA A 175 15.69 -4.55 -18.02
CA ALA A 175 15.36 -3.82 -19.24
C ALA A 175 13.99 -3.14 -19.13
N VAL A 176 13.01 -3.82 -18.52
CA VAL A 176 11.69 -3.24 -18.22
C VAL A 176 11.80 -2.11 -17.21
N ALA A 177 12.52 -2.37 -16.11
CA ALA A 177 12.73 -1.39 -15.04
C ALA A 177 13.36 -0.09 -15.58
N ASN A 178 14.38 -0.21 -16.43
CA ASN A 178 15.02 0.92 -17.09
C ASN A 178 14.08 1.67 -18.03
N HIS A 179 13.21 0.96 -18.77
CA HIS A 179 12.26 1.61 -19.67
C HIS A 179 11.24 2.47 -18.92
N PHE A 180 10.72 1.97 -17.80
CA PHE A 180 9.74 2.68 -16.98
C PHE A 180 10.35 3.61 -15.93
N GLY A 181 11.68 3.68 -15.82
CA GLY A 181 12.36 4.49 -14.81
C GLY A 181 12.08 4.06 -13.37
N VAL A 182 11.80 2.78 -13.15
CA VAL A 182 11.49 2.21 -11.82
C VAL A 182 12.58 1.25 -11.38
N TRP A 183 12.62 0.92 -10.08
CA TRP A 183 13.56 -0.09 -9.60
C TRP A 183 13.16 -1.50 -10.08
N PRO A 184 14.10 -2.41 -10.36
CA PRO A 184 13.78 -3.80 -10.71
C PRO A 184 12.86 -4.47 -9.69
N ASN A 185 12.99 -4.16 -8.39
CA ASN A 185 12.11 -4.71 -7.38
C ASN A 185 10.63 -4.28 -7.57
N ASP A 186 10.36 -3.09 -8.12
CA ASP A 186 8.99 -2.65 -8.41
C ASP A 186 8.33 -3.51 -9.49
N ILE A 187 9.05 -3.79 -10.59
CA ILE A 187 8.56 -4.67 -11.66
C ILE A 187 8.35 -6.08 -11.15
N SER A 188 9.30 -6.61 -10.36
CA SER A 188 9.19 -7.93 -9.74
C SER A 188 7.96 -8.04 -8.82
N ARG A 189 7.71 -7.01 -8.00
CA ARG A 189 6.54 -6.95 -7.12
C ARG A 189 5.24 -6.84 -7.91
N LEU A 190 5.21 -6.04 -8.98
CA LEU A 190 4.05 -5.91 -9.87
C LEU A 190 3.72 -7.25 -10.53
N GLU A 191 4.71 -7.91 -11.15
CA GLU A 191 4.58 -9.22 -11.80
C GLU A 191 4.11 -10.33 -10.84
N ARG A 192 4.32 -10.17 -9.54
CA ARG A 192 3.88 -11.11 -8.50
C ARG A 192 2.56 -10.72 -7.82
N GLY A 193 1.90 -9.65 -8.28
CA GLY A 193 0.68 -9.15 -7.64
C GLY A 193 0.88 -8.53 -6.25
N LEU A 194 2.12 -8.23 -5.86
CA LEU A 194 2.47 -7.66 -4.56
C LEU A 194 2.41 -6.11 -4.52
N LYS A 195 2.18 -5.48 -5.67
CA LYS A 195 2.03 -4.03 -5.83
C LYS A 195 0.93 -3.80 -6.87
N ARG A 196 -0.08 -2.97 -6.55
CA ARG A 196 -1.03 -2.46 -7.54
C ARG A 196 -0.47 -1.21 -8.19
N ASP A 197 -0.33 -1.27 -9.50
CA ASP A 197 -0.03 -0.11 -10.34
C ASP A 197 -0.66 -0.37 -11.71
N ASP A 198 -1.98 -0.16 -11.79
CA ASP A 198 -2.78 -0.50 -12.98
C ASP A 198 -2.29 0.28 -14.22
N THR A 199 -1.86 1.53 -14.03
CA THR A 199 -1.28 2.35 -15.10
C THR A 199 0.02 1.73 -15.61
N LEU A 200 0.96 1.43 -14.71
CA LEU A 200 2.22 0.80 -15.08
C LEU A 200 1.99 -0.57 -15.72
N ALA A 201 1.06 -1.37 -15.20
CA ALA A 201 0.71 -2.67 -15.77
C ALA A 201 0.13 -2.54 -17.18
N ALA A 202 -0.78 -1.60 -17.42
CA ALA A 202 -1.35 -1.36 -18.74
C ALA A 202 -0.29 -0.88 -19.75
N ASP A 203 0.56 0.07 -19.34
CA ASP A 203 1.65 0.57 -20.17
C ASP A 203 2.71 -0.52 -20.43
N TYR A 204 2.99 -1.37 -19.44
CA TYR A 204 3.87 -2.51 -19.56
C TYR A 204 3.33 -3.58 -20.51
N ARG A 205 2.04 -3.94 -20.44
CA ARG A 205 1.40 -4.83 -21.42
C ARG A 205 1.50 -4.25 -22.83
N ARG A 206 1.19 -2.96 -23.00
CA ARG A 206 1.28 -2.28 -24.29
C ARG A 206 2.71 -2.32 -24.83
N TRP A 207 3.70 -2.03 -23.98
CA TRP A 207 5.11 -2.05 -24.35
C TRP A 207 5.59 -3.45 -24.76
N LEU A 208 5.20 -4.49 -24.01
CA LEU A 208 5.50 -5.87 -24.37
C LEU A 208 4.91 -6.23 -25.73
N ASN A 209 3.67 -5.82 -26.03
CA ASN A 209 3.03 -6.09 -27.32
C ASN A 209 3.76 -5.43 -28.50
N LEU A 210 4.30 -4.22 -28.29
CA LEU A 210 5.03 -3.47 -29.33
C LEU A 210 6.47 -3.96 -29.58
N LYS A 211 7.07 -4.70 -28.63
CA LYS A 211 8.47 -5.17 -28.75
C LYS A 211 8.57 -6.52 -29.50
N PRO A 212 9.41 -6.64 -30.55
CA PRO A 212 9.77 -7.96 -31.07
C PRO A 212 10.59 -8.75 -30.03
N PRO A 213 10.60 -10.09 -30.09
CA PRO A 213 11.42 -10.90 -29.19
C PRO A 213 12.89 -10.50 -29.33
N MET A 214 13.58 -10.25 -28.21
CA MET A 214 15.01 -10.03 -28.24
C MET A 214 15.68 -11.38 -28.58
N GLY A 215 16.32 -11.44 -29.75
CA GLY A 215 17.17 -12.55 -30.13
C GLY A 215 18.23 -12.80 -29.05
N ARG A 216 18.53 -14.07 -28.77
CA ARG A 216 19.64 -14.40 -27.87
C ARG A 216 20.90 -13.76 -28.45
N ARG A 217 21.67 -13.05 -27.61
CA ARG A 217 23.07 -12.73 -27.95
C ARG A 217 23.80 -14.07 -28.05
N GLY A 218 23.87 -14.63 -29.25
CA GLY A 218 24.41 -15.96 -29.51
C GLY A 218 24.38 -16.37 -30.98
N ASP A 219 23.44 -15.85 -31.78
CA ASP A 219 23.25 -16.31 -33.17
C ASP A 219 23.95 -15.44 -34.23
N TRP A 220 25.22 -15.06 -33.99
CA TRP A 220 26.06 -14.37 -34.98
C TRP A 220 27.30 -15.18 -35.43
N LEU A 221 27.32 -16.51 -35.19
CA LEU A 221 28.45 -17.38 -35.55
C LEU A 221 28.08 -18.57 -36.44
N SER A 222 26.98 -18.49 -37.20
CA SER A 222 26.67 -19.48 -38.22
C SER A 222 26.10 -18.83 -39.48
N LEU A 223 26.90 -18.98 -40.56
CA LEU A 223 26.70 -18.60 -41.97
C LEU A 223 27.23 -17.20 -42.37
#